data_AF-A0A256XU84-F1
#
_entry.id   AF-A0A256XU84-F1
#
_cell.length_a   1.000
_cell.length_b   1.000
_cell.length_c   1.000
_cell.angle_alpha   90.00
_cell.angle_beta   90.00
_cell.angle_gamma   90.00
#
_symmetry.space_group_name_H-M   'P 1'
#
loop_
_entity.id
_entity.type
_entity.pdbx_description
1 polymer ?
#
loop_
_entity_poly.entity_id
_entity_poly.type
_entity_poly.pdbx_seq_one_letter_code
_entity_poly.pdbx_strand_id
1 'polypeptide(L)' 'MRRLGKVIRAKGRKIIVKATFAPRINQIVYGYDLNPIGRIADVFGPVNSPYVSVLLNVNVNGTKYLGRYLFIKPGFRHRR' A
#
# COMPACT_ATOMS: atom_id res chain seq x y z
N MET A 1 -2.61 13.40 0.68
CA MET A 1 -2.28 11.96 0.80
C MET A 1 -3.38 11.26 1.58
N ARG A 2 -3.64 9.98 1.32
CA ARG A 2 -4.62 9.15 2.07
C ARG A 2 -3.89 7.97 2.72
N ARG A 3 -4.11 7.77 4.02
CA ARG A 3 -3.54 6.64 4.78
C ARG A 3 -4.15 5.34 4.29
N LEU A 4 -3.33 4.43 3.77
CA LEU A 4 -3.74 3.11 3.28
C LEU A 4 -4.03 2.17 4.46
N GLY A 5 -3.02 1.95 5.30
CA GLY A 5 -3.07 0.97 6.38
C GLY A 5 -1.71 0.65 6.97
N LYS A 6 -1.67 -0.30 7.91
CA LYS A 6 -0.45 -0.72 8.63
C LYS A 6 0.16 -1.95 7.97
N VAL A 7 1.48 -1.97 7.78
CA VAL A 7 2.19 -3.15 7.27
C VAL A 7 2.23 -4.22 8.34
N ILE A 8 1.72 -5.40 8.01
CA ILE A 8 1.66 -6.56 8.93
C ILE A 8 2.69 -7.64 8.57
N ARG A 9 3.14 -7.68 7.31
CA ARG A 9 4.11 -8.67 6.84
C ARG A 9 4.96 -8.11 5.70
N ALA A 10 6.23 -8.47 5.68
CA ALA A 10 7.15 -8.19 4.58
C ALA A 10 7.90 -9.46 4.20
N LYS A 11 7.93 -9.81 2.91
CA LYS A 11 8.70 -10.95 2.39
C LYS A 11 9.20 -10.64 0.97
N GLY A 12 10.52 -10.59 0.82
CA GLY A 12 11.16 -10.23 -0.44
C GLY A 12 10.65 -8.88 -0.96
N ARG A 13 10.15 -8.85 -2.19
CA ARG A 13 9.61 -7.64 -2.84
C ARG A 13 8.11 -7.42 -2.61
N LYS A 14 7.46 -8.18 -1.73
CA LYS A 14 6.04 -8.01 -1.41
C LYS A 14 5.84 -7.66 0.05
N ILE A 15 4.95 -6.71 0.32
CA ILE A 15 4.48 -6.40 1.67
C ILE A 15 2.96 -6.48 1.73
N ILE A 16 2.45 -6.93 2.87
CA ILE A 16 1.02 -7.04 3.14
C ILE A 16 0.63 -5.93 4.11
N VAL A 17 -0.41 -5.19 3.73
CA VAL A 17 -0.95 -4.07 4.48
C VAL A 17 -2.37 -4.42 4.90
N LYS A 18 -2.69 -4.26 6.19
CA LYS A 18 -4.08 -4.26 6.65
C LYS A 18 -4.67 -2.87 6.40
N ALA A 19 -5.47 -2.75 5.34
CA ALA A 19 -6.01 -1.49 4.86
C ALA A 19 -7.38 -1.18 5.47
N THR A 20 -7.75 0.10 5.43
CA THR A 20 -9.04 0.61 5.94
C THR A 20 -10.07 0.84 4.84
N PHE A 21 -9.71 0.54 3.59
CA PHE A 21 -10.55 0.64 2.40
C PHE A 21 -9.93 -0.19 1.28
N ALA A 22 -10.71 -0.49 0.24
CA ALA A 22 -10.22 -1.12 -0.98
C ALA A 22 -9.61 -0.08 -1.94
N PRO A 23 -8.28 -0.04 -2.12
CA PRO A 23 -7.63 0.87 -3.08
C PRO A 23 -7.70 0.31 -4.51
N ARG A 24 -7.28 1.09 -5.50
CA ARG A 24 -7.19 0.60 -6.89
C ARG A 24 -5.86 -0.10 -7.11
N ILE A 25 -5.89 -1.18 -7.88
CA ILE A 25 -4.69 -1.88 -8.36
C ILE A 25 -3.81 -0.91 -9.17
N ASN A 26 -2.49 -1.14 -9.14
CA ASN A 26 -1.44 -0.33 -9.76
C ASN A 26 -1.25 1.09 -9.23
N GLN A 27 -2.01 1.53 -8.21
CA GLN A 27 -1.74 2.82 -7.56
C GLN A 27 -0.36 2.84 -6.90
N ILE A 28 0.29 4.01 -6.94
CA ILE A 28 1.58 4.24 -6.29
C ILE A 28 1.37 4.28 -4.77
N VAL A 29 2.19 3.50 -4.07
CA VAL A 29 2.24 3.45 -2.61
C VAL A 29 3.46 4.22 -2.13
N TYR A 30 3.27 4.98 -1.06
CA TYR A 30 4.26 5.83 -0.44
C TYR A 30 4.55 5.40 0.99
N GLY A 31 5.82 5.53 1.38
CA GLY A 31 6.31 5.28 2.74
C GLY A 31 5.86 6.36 3.74
N TYR A 32 6.31 6.21 4.99
CA TYR A 32 6.10 7.21 6.06
C TYR A 32 6.85 8.52 5.80
N ASP A 33 7.91 8.45 5.02
CA ASP A 33 8.73 9.54 4.49
C ASP A 33 8.15 10.15 3.21
N LEU A 34 6.97 9.70 2.78
CA LEU A 34 6.29 10.14 1.55
C LEU A 34 7.06 9.86 0.26
N ASN A 35 8.08 9.01 0.30
CA ASN A 35 8.77 8.54 -0.89
C ASN A 35 7.99 7.39 -1.56
N PRO A 36 7.98 7.29 -2.90
CA PRO A 36 7.33 6.19 -3.61
C PRO A 36 8.09 4.88 -3.38
N ILE A 37 7.41 3.89 -2.81
CA ILE A 37 8.04 2.61 -2.43
C ILE A 37 7.66 1.45 -3.34
N GLY A 38 6.56 1.59 -4.10
CA GLY A 38 6.04 0.52 -4.93
C GLY A 38 4.63 0.79 -5.45
N ARG A 39 3.94 -0.26 -5.84
CA ARG A 39 2.57 -0.21 -6.37
C ARG A 39 1.68 -1.29 -5.78
N ILE A 40 0.39 -1.04 -5.77
CA ILE A 40 -0.61 -2.02 -5.35
C ILE A 40 -0.67 -3.14 -6.38
N ALA A 41 -0.34 -4.35 -5.96
CA ALA A 41 -0.37 -5.54 -6.80
C ALA A 41 -1.71 -6.26 -6.71
N ASP A 42 -2.30 -6.32 -5.50
CA ASP A 42 -3.54 -7.06 -5.26
C ASP A 42 -4.29 -6.54 -4.03
N VAL A 43 -5.61 -6.75 -3.99
CA VAL A 43 -6.53 -6.36 -2.91
C VAL A 43 -7.48 -7.52 -2.64
N PHE A 44 -7.47 -8.08 -1.43
CA PHE A 44 -8.21 -9.29 -1.09
C PHE A 44 -8.72 -9.28 0.36
N GLY A 45 -9.62 -10.21 0.68
CA GLY A 45 -10.20 -10.34 2.02
C GLY A 45 -11.43 -9.46 2.26
N PRO A 46 -11.76 -9.15 3.54
CA PRO A 46 -13.01 -8.47 3.89
C PRO A 46 -13.12 -7.06 3.32
N VAL A 47 -14.30 -6.71 2.79
CA VAL A 47 -14.53 -5.43 2.10
C VAL A 47 -14.25 -4.21 2.99
N ASN A 48 -14.60 -4.27 4.27
CA ASN A 48 -14.44 -3.16 5.22
C ASN A 48 -13.01 -3.01 5.77
N SER A 49 -12.18 -4.06 5.67
CA SER A 49 -10.80 -4.07 6.16
C SER A 49 -9.94 -5.02 5.32
N PRO A 50 -9.70 -4.71 4.03
CA PRO A 50 -9.03 -5.63 3.14
C PRO A 50 -7.55 -5.73 3.45
N TYR A 51 -6.95 -6.83 3.00
CA TYR A 51 -5.52 -6.98 2.89
C TYR A 51 -5.07 -6.51 1.51
N VAL A 52 -3.98 -5.75 1.49
CA VAL A 52 -3.42 -5.19 0.26
C VAL A 52 -2.00 -5.68 0.10
N SER A 53 -1.72 -6.30 -1.04
CA SER A 53 -0.36 -6.68 -1.45
C SER A 53 0.26 -5.52 -2.22
N VAL A 54 1.42 -5.08 -1.77
CA VAL A 54 2.20 -4.03 -2.45
C VAL A 54 3.47 -4.65 -2.99
N LEU A 55 3.70 -4.47 -4.29
CA LEU A 55 4.94 -4.82 -4.96
C LEU A 55 5.93 -3.67 -4.83
N LEU A 56 7.06 -3.95 -4.20
CA LEU A 56 8.12 -2.98 -3.98
C LEU A 56 9.00 -2.77 -5.21
N ASN A 57 9.49 -1.54 -5.34
CA ASN A 57 10.56 -1.19 -6.27
C ASN A 57 11.83 -1.99 -5.93
N VAL A 58 12.70 -2.20 -6.92
CA VAL A 58 13.87 -3.11 -6.80
C VAL A 58 14.76 -2.78 -5.60
N ASN A 59 14.98 -1.49 -5.31
CA ASN A 59 15.91 -1.04 -4.28
C ASN A 59 15.25 -0.73 -2.92
N VAL A 60 13.99 -1.15 -2.73
CA VAL A 60 13.23 -0.84 -1.51
C VAL A 60 13.22 -2.04 -0.58
N ASN A 61 13.78 -1.85 0.62
CA ASN A 61 13.73 -2.87 1.67
C ASN A 61 12.39 -2.80 2.43
N GLY A 62 11.55 -3.83 2.24
CA GLY A 62 10.22 -3.93 2.85
C GLY A 62 10.19 -4.06 4.37
N THR A 63 11.23 -4.62 5.00
CA THR A 63 11.25 -4.84 6.46
C THR A 63 11.26 -3.52 7.23
N LYS A 64 11.80 -2.45 6.64
CA LYS A 64 11.81 -1.08 7.21
C LYS A 64 10.40 -0.52 7.46
N TYR A 65 9.39 -1.04 6.77
CA TYR A 65 8.01 -0.55 6.86
C TYR A 65 7.14 -1.41 7.79
N LEU A 66 7.66 -2.50 8.35
CA LEU A 66 6.89 -3.39 9.23
C LEU A 66 6.33 -2.60 10.43
N GLY A 67 5.03 -2.75 10.69
CA GLY A 67 4.34 -2.02 11.74
C GLY A 67 4.11 -0.54 11.47
N ARG A 68 4.56 0.01 10.34
CA ARG A 68 4.35 1.42 9.97
C ARG A 68 3.14 1.59 9.05
N TYR A 69 2.65 2.82 8.98
CA TYR A 69 1.58 3.19 8.06
C TYR A 69 2.13 3.56 6.68
N LEU A 70 1.39 3.16 5.65
CA LEU A 70 1.65 3.52 4.27
C LEU A 70 0.54 4.40 3.71
N PHE A 71 0.85 5.07 2.61
CA PHE A 71 0.00 6.11 2.04
C PHE A 71 -0.17 5.92 0.53
N ILE A 72 -1.27 6.44 0.01
CA ILE A 72 -1.50 6.59 -1.43
C ILE A 72 -1.92 8.02 -1.74
N LYS A 73 -1.74 8.44 -3.00
CA LYS A 73 -2.41 9.66 -3.48
C LYS A 73 -3.88 9.33 -3.74
N PRO A 74 -4.83 10.19 -3.30
CA PRO A 74 -6.21 10.05 -3.75
C PRO A 74 -6.21 10.15 -5.28
N GLY A 75 -6.78 9.14 -5.95
CA GLY A 75 -6.91 9.19 -7.40
C GLY A 75 -7.79 10.37 -7.80
N PHE A 76 -7.49 10.98 -8.95
CA PHE A 76 -8.39 11.96 -9.55
C PHE A 76 -9.74 11.27 -9.73
N ARG A 77 -10.72 11.67 -8.93
CA ARG A 77 -12.13 11.39 -9.24
C ARG A 77 -12.36 12.12 -10.56
N HIS A 78 -12.57 11.37 -11.64
CA HIS A 78 -13.19 11.94 -12.83
C HIS A 78 -14.54 12.46 -12.35
N ARG A 79 -14.64 13.76 -12.07
CA ARG A 79 -15.92 14.43 -11.89
C ARG A 79 -16.58 14.32 -13.26
N ARG A 80 -17.55 13.40 -13.36
CA ARG A 80 -18.53 13.45 -14.43
C ARG A 80 -19.43 14.65 -14.20
#